data_AF-A0A2D9P742-F1
#
_entry.id   AF-A0A2D9P742-F1
#
_cell.length_a   1.000
_cell.length_b   1.000
_cell.length_c   1.000
_cell.angle_alpha   90.00
_cell.angle_beta   90.00
_cell.angle_gamma   90.00
#
_symmetry.space_group_name_H-M   'P 1'
#
loop_
_entity.id
_entity.type
_entity.pdbx_description
1 polymer ?
#
loop_
_entity_poly.entity_id
_entity_poly.type
_entity_poly.pdbx_seq_one_letter_code
_entity_poly.pdbx_strand_id
1 'polypeptide(L)'
;MHMYPKKFVEISFLESIISKEKLSCSLFWIYELYNSGFKEDCFELLYECYFYFYAIKNKQFINIIHKNYENWQKTGDKYIIGKLVKNLKHKSFDLDIFKLKIEMDNQKKSRMKRYKKEAWENEYGKYGIILRYLYRKDYDIMVSRIKNIPQNEMGLFMDSVVRYFKSSGIHMEKYNYLIEYIDTNHPFVYVYVVYIIMLLDNNKLYNERKIVTCISSVEKKLIDSFDNHEGEYNFKILNNHRLHEVASDFISIFNLDIQDVNILEETRNNWKAHITNTPFWLNKNTDEYDLEYDEQTLRCQELSVFKANDKKTDVILERYK
;
A
#
# COMPACT_ATOMS: atom_id res chain seq x y z
N MET A 1 6.17 -12.24 19.29
CA MET A 1 5.70 -10.84 19.46
C MET A 1 6.61 -9.95 18.62
N HIS A 2 6.10 -8.82 18.11
CA HIS A 2 6.62 -8.20 16.89
C HIS A 2 7.33 -6.86 17.14
N MET A 3 8.41 -6.59 16.40
CA MET A 3 9.53 -5.75 16.88
C MET A 3 10.15 -4.81 15.83
N TYR A 4 9.41 -4.52 14.76
CA TYR A 4 9.78 -3.51 13.77
C TYR A 4 8.86 -2.28 13.88
N PRO A 5 9.37 -1.06 13.62
CA PRO A 5 8.53 0.11 13.35
C PRO A 5 7.45 -0.22 12.31
N LYS A 6 6.19 0.13 12.60
CA LYS A 6 5.01 -0.18 11.75
C LYS A 6 5.27 0.12 10.26
N LYS A 7 5.89 1.26 9.97
CA LYS A 7 6.14 1.71 8.60
C LYS A 7 7.16 0.84 7.84
N PHE A 8 8.13 0.23 8.50
CA PHE A 8 9.02 -0.74 7.87
C PHE A 8 8.31 -2.06 7.55
N VAL A 9 7.36 -2.48 8.39
CA VAL A 9 6.50 -3.65 8.12
C VAL A 9 5.62 -3.41 6.89
N GLU A 10 4.96 -2.24 6.82
CA GLU A 10 4.14 -1.83 5.68
C GLU A 10 4.94 -1.85 4.36
N ILE A 11 6.13 -1.24 4.33
CA ILE A 11 6.95 -1.16 3.11
C ILE A 11 7.50 -2.53 2.70
N SER A 12 7.92 -3.36 3.66
CA SER A 12 8.48 -4.69 3.37
C SER A 12 7.42 -5.69 2.91
N PHE A 13 6.18 -5.53 3.37
CA PHE A 13 5.03 -6.20 2.76
C PHE A 13 4.86 -5.82 1.28
N LEU A 14 4.81 -4.51 0.97
CA LEU A 14 4.60 -4.02 -0.40
C LEU A 14 5.70 -4.51 -1.36
N GLU A 15 6.96 -4.33 -0.98
CA GLU A 15 8.12 -4.78 -1.76
C GLU A 15 8.05 -6.28 -2.05
N SER A 16 7.85 -7.12 -1.04
CA SER A 16 7.82 -8.59 -1.21
C SER A 16 6.69 -9.06 -2.15
N ILE A 17 5.62 -8.28 -2.29
CA ILE A 17 4.50 -8.55 -3.20
C ILE A 17 4.80 -8.11 -4.64
N ILE A 18 5.59 -7.06 -4.83
CA ILE A 18 5.94 -6.51 -6.15
C ILE A 18 7.15 -7.25 -6.74
N SER A 19 8.19 -7.48 -5.93
CA SER A 19 9.37 -8.30 -6.23
C SER A 19 9.07 -9.78 -6.47
N LYS A 20 7.81 -10.22 -6.28
CA LYS A 20 7.35 -11.61 -6.43
C LYS A 20 8.18 -12.62 -5.62
N GLU A 21 8.61 -12.20 -4.43
CA GLU A 21 9.38 -13.00 -3.47
C GLU A 21 8.69 -14.32 -3.06
N LYS A 22 9.31 -15.15 -2.21
CA LYS A 22 8.59 -16.31 -1.63
C LYS A 22 7.29 -15.87 -0.94
N LEU A 23 6.20 -16.63 -1.08
CA LEU A 23 4.91 -16.30 -0.46
C LEU A 23 5.02 -16.20 1.07
N SER A 24 5.91 -16.97 1.69
CA SER A 24 6.23 -16.89 3.11
C SER A 24 6.65 -15.48 3.56
N CYS A 25 7.40 -14.74 2.73
CA CYS A 25 7.85 -13.37 3.05
C CYS A 25 6.68 -12.38 3.10
N SER A 26 5.80 -12.42 2.09
CA SER A 26 4.61 -11.56 2.07
C SER A 26 3.55 -11.95 3.10
N LEU A 27 3.49 -13.23 3.50
CA LEU A 27 2.67 -13.65 4.64
C LEU A 27 3.29 -13.17 5.96
N PHE A 28 4.60 -13.35 6.16
CA PHE A 28 5.32 -12.90 7.35
C PHE A 28 5.06 -11.41 7.62
N TRP A 29 5.33 -10.52 6.66
CA TRP A 29 5.17 -9.08 6.88
C TRP A 29 3.72 -8.64 7.15
N ILE A 30 2.70 -9.26 6.53
CA ILE A 30 1.31 -8.88 6.83
C ILE A 30 0.84 -9.40 8.20
N TYR A 31 1.36 -10.54 8.67
CA TYR A 31 1.03 -11.06 10.00
C TYR A 31 1.86 -10.45 11.12
N GLU A 32 3.07 -9.96 10.85
CA GLU A 32 3.84 -9.08 11.75
C GLU A 32 2.97 -7.84 12.14
N LEU A 33 2.25 -7.27 11.17
CA LEU A 33 1.30 -6.17 11.37
C LEU A 33 0.03 -6.63 12.10
N TYR A 34 -0.62 -7.71 11.64
CA TYR A 34 -1.87 -8.23 12.23
C TYR A 34 -1.72 -8.66 13.69
N ASN A 35 -0.61 -9.34 14.01
CA ASN A 35 -0.31 -9.85 15.35
C ASN A 35 0.22 -8.75 16.29
N SER A 36 0.70 -7.62 15.74
CA SER A 36 0.90 -6.37 16.51
C SER A 36 -0.42 -5.69 16.90
N GLY A 37 -1.56 -6.17 16.41
CA GLY A 37 -2.91 -5.69 16.71
C GLY A 37 -3.48 -4.68 15.71
N PHE A 38 -2.72 -4.32 14.66
CA PHE A 38 -3.14 -3.41 13.58
C PHE A 38 -3.94 -4.17 12.51
N LYS A 39 -5.08 -4.76 12.90
CA LYS A 39 -5.79 -5.75 12.06
C LYS A 39 -6.56 -5.12 10.91
N GLU A 40 -7.19 -3.99 11.17
CA GLU A 40 -7.87 -3.13 10.21
C GLU A 40 -6.85 -2.55 9.20
N ASP A 41 -5.70 -2.08 9.69
CA ASP A 41 -4.59 -1.55 8.89
C ASP A 41 -4.05 -2.58 7.88
N CYS A 42 -4.11 -3.88 8.17
CA CYS A 42 -3.78 -4.92 7.19
C CYS A 42 -4.69 -4.87 5.95
N PHE A 43 -5.95 -4.47 6.10
CA PHE A 43 -6.86 -4.27 4.97
C PHE A 43 -6.59 -2.93 4.28
N GLU A 44 -6.32 -1.85 5.01
CA GLU A 44 -5.87 -0.57 4.42
C GLU A 44 -4.63 -0.76 3.54
N LEU A 45 -3.62 -1.45 4.04
CA LEU A 45 -2.39 -1.78 3.31
C LEU A 45 -2.65 -2.71 2.11
N LEU A 46 -3.63 -3.60 2.19
CA LEU A 46 -4.10 -4.41 1.04
C LEU A 46 -4.81 -3.55 -0.02
N TYR A 47 -5.58 -2.52 0.37
CA TYR A 47 -6.15 -1.55 -0.57
C TYR A 47 -5.06 -0.67 -1.20
N GLU A 48 -4.13 -0.13 -0.41
CA GLU A 48 -2.98 0.63 -0.93
C GLU A 48 -2.20 -0.20 -1.96
N CYS A 49 -1.81 -1.41 -1.58
CA CYS A 49 -1.12 -2.37 -2.47
C CYS A 49 -1.91 -2.62 -3.75
N TYR A 50 -3.22 -2.83 -3.62
CA TYR A 50 -4.10 -3.06 -4.76
C TYR A 50 -4.17 -1.85 -5.69
N PHE A 51 -4.38 -0.63 -5.19
CA PHE A 51 -4.54 0.56 -6.03
C PHE A 51 -3.24 1.05 -6.66
N TYR A 52 -2.13 1.06 -5.90
CA TYR A 52 -0.82 1.43 -6.44
C TYR A 52 -0.35 0.46 -7.54
N PHE A 53 -0.56 -0.86 -7.35
CA PHE A 53 0.12 -1.88 -8.15
C PHE A 53 -0.77 -2.80 -8.98
N TYR A 54 -2.03 -3.06 -8.60
CA TYR A 54 -2.83 -4.13 -9.25
C TYR A 54 -4.10 -3.65 -9.96
N ALA A 55 -4.67 -2.51 -9.58
CA ALA A 55 -6.03 -2.13 -9.95
C ALA A 55 -6.26 -1.94 -11.46
N ILE A 56 -5.32 -1.34 -12.20
CA ILE A 56 -5.43 -1.16 -13.67
C ILE A 56 -5.71 -2.50 -14.38
N LYS A 57 -4.99 -3.56 -13.98
CA LYS A 57 -5.00 -4.88 -14.64
C LYS A 57 -5.94 -5.89 -13.98
N ASN A 58 -6.48 -5.60 -12.79
CA ASN A 58 -7.24 -6.54 -11.95
C ASN A 58 -8.50 -5.90 -11.33
N LYS A 59 -9.26 -5.15 -12.13
CA LYS A 59 -10.40 -4.31 -11.74
C LYS A 59 -11.44 -5.04 -10.89
N GLN A 60 -11.72 -6.31 -11.19
CA GLN A 60 -12.72 -7.11 -10.45
C GLN A 60 -12.22 -7.58 -9.08
N PHE A 61 -10.92 -7.45 -8.79
CA PHE A 61 -10.37 -7.90 -7.51
C PHE A 61 -10.76 -6.99 -6.33
N ILE A 62 -11.09 -5.72 -6.55
CA ILE A 62 -11.58 -4.85 -5.47
C ILE A 62 -12.82 -5.42 -4.78
N ASN A 63 -13.76 -6.00 -5.54
CA ASN A 63 -14.95 -6.68 -5.03
C ASN A 63 -14.58 -7.93 -4.20
N ILE A 64 -13.43 -8.54 -4.48
CA ILE A 64 -12.91 -9.66 -3.69
C ILE A 64 -12.31 -9.13 -2.39
N ILE A 65 -11.59 -8.00 -2.38
CA ILE A 65 -11.10 -7.38 -1.14
C ILE A 65 -12.30 -6.98 -0.25
N HIS A 66 -13.26 -6.19 -0.75
CA HIS A 66 -14.45 -5.77 0.01
C HIS A 66 -15.20 -6.97 0.62
N LYS A 67 -15.56 -7.98 -0.18
CA LYS A 67 -16.29 -9.15 0.31
C LYS A 67 -15.51 -9.97 1.35
N ASN A 68 -14.18 -9.99 1.27
CA ASN A 68 -13.35 -10.66 2.27
C ASN A 68 -13.19 -9.81 3.53
N TYR A 69 -13.09 -8.49 3.42
CA TYR A 69 -13.10 -7.56 4.56
C TYR A 69 -14.41 -7.64 5.36
N GLU A 70 -15.56 -7.54 4.69
CA GLU A 70 -16.87 -7.77 5.32
C GLU A 70 -16.97 -9.13 6.04
N ASN A 71 -16.41 -10.18 5.43
CA ASN A 71 -16.44 -11.52 6.02
C ASN A 71 -15.51 -11.61 7.24
N TRP A 72 -14.35 -10.93 7.19
CA TRP A 72 -13.44 -10.83 8.31
C TRP A 72 -14.06 -10.05 9.48
N GLN A 73 -14.70 -8.90 9.25
CA GLN A 73 -15.45 -8.16 10.27
C GLN A 73 -16.53 -9.01 10.98
N LYS A 74 -17.11 -9.98 10.26
CA LYS A 74 -18.16 -10.89 10.78
C LYS A 74 -17.61 -12.16 11.47
N THR A 75 -16.33 -12.48 11.33
CA THR A 75 -15.76 -13.80 11.75
C THR A 75 -14.44 -13.76 12.49
N GLY A 76 -13.66 -12.68 12.37
CA GLY A 76 -12.28 -12.61 12.87
C GLY A 76 -11.28 -13.55 12.19
N ASP A 77 -11.67 -14.26 11.11
CA ASP A 77 -10.82 -15.27 10.47
C ASP A 77 -9.56 -14.66 9.85
N LYS A 78 -8.44 -14.79 10.58
CA LYS A 78 -7.13 -14.27 10.16
C LYS A 78 -6.69 -14.80 8.79
N TYR A 79 -7.05 -16.04 8.41
CA TYR A 79 -6.60 -16.65 7.15
C TYR A 79 -7.13 -15.91 5.91
N ILE A 80 -8.15 -15.05 6.07
CA ILE A 80 -8.68 -14.17 5.02
C ILE A 80 -7.61 -13.23 4.47
N ILE A 81 -6.75 -12.67 5.34
CA ILE A 81 -5.66 -11.77 4.93
C ILE A 81 -4.65 -12.55 4.08
N GLY A 82 -4.17 -13.69 4.56
CA GLY A 82 -3.25 -14.55 3.80
C GLY A 82 -3.82 -14.98 2.43
N LYS A 83 -5.13 -15.26 2.38
CA LYS A 83 -5.86 -15.54 1.14
C LYS A 83 -5.84 -14.33 0.19
N LEU A 84 -6.07 -13.11 0.65
CA LEU A 84 -5.98 -11.91 -0.20
C LEU A 84 -4.55 -11.70 -0.71
N VAL A 85 -3.54 -11.80 0.17
CA VAL A 85 -2.11 -11.72 -0.18
C VAL A 85 -1.73 -12.72 -1.28
N LYS A 86 -2.09 -14.00 -1.11
CA LYS A 86 -1.84 -15.06 -2.10
C LYS A 86 -2.49 -14.75 -3.46
N ASN A 87 -3.72 -14.23 -3.45
CA ASN A 87 -4.42 -13.88 -4.68
C ASN A 87 -3.88 -12.62 -5.38
N LEU A 88 -3.36 -11.63 -4.64
CA LEU A 88 -2.60 -10.51 -5.23
C LEU A 88 -1.29 -11.00 -5.86
N LYS A 89 -0.55 -11.86 -5.17
CA LYS A 89 0.79 -12.28 -5.60
C LYS A 89 0.82 -12.95 -6.96
N HIS A 90 -0.20 -13.75 -7.30
CA HIS A 90 -0.35 -14.39 -8.61
C HIS A 90 -0.84 -13.48 -9.75
N LYS A 91 -1.12 -12.20 -9.50
CA LYS A 91 -1.62 -11.25 -10.51
C LYS A 91 -0.48 -10.48 -11.18
N SER A 92 -0.74 -10.02 -12.41
CA SER A 92 0.08 -9.02 -13.07
C SER A 92 -0.11 -7.67 -12.37
N PHE A 93 0.99 -6.97 -12.12
CA PHE A 93 0.99 -5.62 -11.56
C PHE A 93 1.27 -4.59 -12.66
N ASP A 94 1.10 -3.32 -12.32
CA ASP A 94 1.44 -2.13 -13.10
C ASP A 94 2.05 -1.09 -12.14
N LEU A 95 2.73 -0.07 -12.67
CA LEU A 95 3.39 0.96 -11.87
C LEU A 95 2.86 2.37 -12.14
N ASP A 96 1.94 2.56 -13.09
CA ASP A 96 1.55 3.90 -13.54
C ASP A 96 0.77 4.69 -12.45
N ILE A 97 -0.05 4.03 -11.63
CA ILE A 97 -0.68 4.69 -10.46
C ILE A 97 0.37 5.06 -9.41
N PHE A 98 1.34 4.17 -9.16
CA PHE A 98 2.39 4.40 -8.18
C PHE A 98 3.35 5.54 -8.58
N LYS A 99 3.74 5.62 -9.87
CA LYS A 99 4.49 6.76 -10.43
C LYS A 99 3.74 8.07 -10.20
N LEU A 100 2.44 8.09 -10.50
CA LEU A 100 1.61 9.28 -10.28
C LEU A 100 1.51 9.64 -8.79
N LYS A 101 1.44 8.66 -7.87
CA LYS A 101 1.53 8.92 -6.43
C LYS A 101 2.86 9.57 -6.03
N ILE A 102 3.98 9.05 -6.55
CA ILE A 102 5.33 9.60 -6.31
C ILE A 102 5.40 11.06 -6.78
N GLU A 103 4.87 11.40 -7.96
CA GLU A 103 4.80 12.79 -8.43
C GLU A 103 3.82 13.67 -7.64
N MET A 104 2.76 13.10 -7.06
CA MET A 104 1.88 13.82 -6.11
C MET A 104 2.59 14.16 -4.80
N ASP A 105 3.60 13.40 -4.40
CA ASP A 105 4.33 13.59 -3.15
C ASP A 105 5.60 14.45 -3.35
N ASN A 106 6.33 14.23 -4.44
CA ASN A 106 7.60 14.89 -4.78
C ASN A 106 7.43 16.33 -5.32
N GLN A 107 6.58 17.15 -4.69
CA GLN A 107 6.17 18.49 -5.15
C GLN A 107 7.28 19.57 -5.04
N LYS A 108 8.39 19.36 -5.76
CA LYS A 108 9.25 20.44 -6.23
C LYS A 108 8.37 21.41 -7.02
N LYS A 109 8.52 22.72 -6.79
CA LYS A 109 7.66 23.78 -7.37
C LYS A 109 7.84 23.90 -8.89
N SER A 110 7.27 22.95 -9.63
CA SER A 110 7.32 22.92 -11.09
C SER A 110 6.62 24.16 -11.66
N ARG A 111 7.18 24.71 -12.75
CA ARG A 111 6.57 25.85 -13.44
C ARG A 111 5.30 25.36 -14.15
N MET A 112 4.17 25.42 -13.46
CA MET A 112 2.87 24.95 -13.95
C MET A 112 2.61 25.41 -15.40
N LYS A 113 2.51 24.46 -16.32
CA LYS A 113 2.28 24.72 -17.75
C LYS A 113 0.91 25.41 -17.92
N ARG A 114 0.93 26.67 -18.35
CA ARG A 114 -0.30 27.46 -18.56
C ARG A 114 -0.88 27.16 -19.94
N TYR A 115 -1.69 26.10 -20.03
CA TYR A 115 -2.53 25.86 -21.20
C TYR A 115 -3.60 26.95 -21.36
N LYS A 116 -4.00 27.24 -22.61
CA LYS A 116 -5.15 28.09 -22.93
C LYS A 116 -6.42 27.50 -22.28
N LYS A 117 -7.32 28.36 -21.82
CA LYS A 117 -8.64 27.93 -21.32
C LYS A 117 -9.54 27.54 -22.49
N GLU A 118 -10.10 26.34 -22.43
CA GLU A 118 -11.08 25.82 -23.38
C GLU A 118 -12.51 26.26 -22.99
N ALA A 119 -13.41 26.37 -23.96
CA ALA A 119 -14.78 26.84 -23.71
C ALA A 119 -15.59 25.88 -22.82
N TRP A 120 -15.40 24.57 -22.98
CA TRP A 120 -16.11 23.52 -22.24
C TRP A 120 -15.75 23.48 -20.75
N GLU A 121 -14.59 24.02 -20.33
CA GLU A 121 -14.20 24.03 -18.91
C GLU A 121 -15.22 24.74 -18.01
N ASN A 122 -15.97 25.70 -18.56
CA ASN A 122 -16.97 26.46 -17.84
C ASN A 122 -18.10 25.57 -17.29
N GLU A 123 -18.46 24.50 -17.99
CA GLU A 123 -19.46 23.52 -17.56
C GLU A 123 -19.06 22.85 -16.24
N TYR A 124 -17.76 22.70 -16.00
CA TYR A 124 -17.15 22.01 -14.85
C TYR A 124 -16.63 22.97 -13.77
N GLY A 125 -16.93 24.27 -13.88
CA GLY A 125 -16.60 25.29 -12.88
C GLY A 125 -15.13 25.24 -12.43
N LYS A 126 -14.90 25.11 -11.12
CA LYS A 126 -13.55 25.04 -10.54
C LYS A 126 -12.77 23.75 -10.87
N TYR A 127 -13.43 22.69 -11.34
CA TYR A 127 -12.77 21.43 -11.71
C TYR A 127 -12.34 21.38 -13.18
N GLY A 128 -12.86 22.28 -14.03
CA GLY A 128 -12.51 22.35 -15.45
C GLY A 128 -11.00 22.49 -15.70
N ILE A 129 -10.28 23.21 -14.84
CA ILE A 129 -8.81 23.32 -14.90
C ILE A 129 -8.11 21.96 -14.71
N ILE A 130 -8.63 21.06 -13.87
CA ILE A 130 -8.04 19.73 -13.62
C ILE A 130 -8.37 18.82 -14.81
N LEU A 131 -9.61 18.86 -15.28
CA LEU A 131 -10.06 18.13 -16.47
C LEU A 131 -9.33 18.59 -17.74
N ARG A 132 -8.88 19.85 -17.84
CA ARG A 132 -8.02 20.28 -18.95
C ARG A 132 -6.67 19.57 -18.94
N TYR A 133 -6.04 19.35 -17.79
CA TYR A 133 -4.77 18.61 -17.73
C TYR A 133 -4.98 17.14 -18.14
N LEU A 134 -6.09 16.51 -17.72
CA LEU A 134 -6.54 15.20 -18.23
C LEU A 134 -6.72 15.19 -19.76
N TYR A 135 -7.49 16.14 -20.31
CA TYR A 135 -7.69 16.29 -21.76
C TYR A 135 -6.36 16.45 -22.53
N ARG A 136 -5.38 17.15 -21.94
CA ARG A 136 -4.03 17.34 -22.49
C ARG A 136 -3.05 16.20 -22.18
N LYS A 137 -3.48 15.13 -21.48
CA LYS A 137 -2.66 14.01 -21.00
C LYS A 137 -1.48 14.42 -20.11
N ASP A 138 -1.58 15.59 -19.47
CA ASP A 138 -0.58 16.10 -18.52
C ASP A 138 -0.93 15.59 -17.12
N TYR A 139 -0.64 14.32 -16.89
CA TYR A 139 -1.04 13.65 -15.66
C TYR A 139 -0.32 14.23 -14.43
N ASP A 140 0.96 14.58 -14.52
CA ASP A 140 1.76 15.14 -13.43
C ASP A 140 1.09 16.40 -12.84
N ILE A 141 0.65 17.34 -13.69
CA ILE A 141 -0.04 18.55 -13.23
C ILE A 141 -1.51 18.27 -12.84
N MET A 142 -2.15 17.28 -13.48
CA MET A 142 -3.48 16.81 -13.04
C MET A 142 -3.44 16.29 -11.60
N VAL A 143 -2.57 15.33 -11.29
CA VAL A 143 -2.56 14.63 -10.00
C VAL A 143 -2.09 15.55 -8.86
N SER A 144 -1.10 16.41 -9.09
CA SER A 144 -0.71 17.44 -8.12
C SER A 144 -1.86 18.40 -7.77
N ARG A 145 -2.83 18.61 -8.67
CA ARG A 145 -4.06 19.36 -8.35
C ARG A 145 -5.12 18.53 -7.64
N ILE A 146 -5.26 17.23 -7.95
CA ILE A 146 -6.20 16.33 -7.24
C ILE A 146 -5.84 16.22 -5.76
N LYS A 147 -4.56 16.14 -5.39
CA LYS A 147 -4.10 16.13 -3.98
C LYS A 147 -4.47 17.39 -3.20
N ASN A 148 -4.77 18.49 -3.90
CA ASN A 148 -5.14 19.79 -3.31
C ASN A 148 -6.67 20.05 -3.32
N ILE A 149 -7.49 19.05 -3.69
CA ILE A 149 -8.95 19.12 -3.52
C ILE A 149 -9.29 18.77 -2.08
N PRO A 150 -10.08 19.59 -1.35
CA PRO A 150 -10.55 19.25 0.00
C PRO A 150 -11.32 17.92 0.01
N GLN A 151 -11.17 17.12 1.06
CA GLN A 151 -11.78 15.78 1.18
C GLN A 151 -13.30 15.81 0.92
N ASN A 152 -14.01 16.76 1.54
CA ASN A 152 -15.46 16.98 1.41
C ASN A 152 -15.90 17.44 0.02
N GLU A 153 -14.96 17.81 -0.86
CA GLU A 153 -15.24 18.19 -2.25
C GLU A 153 -14.95 17.06 -3.25
N MET A 154 -14.31 15.97 -2.82
CA MET A 154 -13.85 14.91 -3.73
C MET A 154 -15.02 14.19 -4.44
N GLY A 155 -16.19 14.07 -3.80
CA GLY A 155 -17.40 13.56 -4.44
C GLY A 155 -17.85 14.43 -5.63
N LEU A 156 -17.91 15.75 -5.44
CA LEU A 156 -18.26 16.71 -6.49
C LEU A 156 -17.22 16.74 -7.64
N PHE A 157 -15.96 16.44 -7.33
CA PHE A 157 -14.94 16.23 -8.36
C PHE A 157 -15.16 14.90 -9.11
N MET A 158 -15.49 13.81 -8.42
CA MET A 158 -15.82 12.53 -9.04
C MET A 158 -17.04 12.64 -9.98
N ASP A 159 -18.10 13.34 -9.58
CA ASP A 159 -19.25 13.64 -10.46
C ASP A 159 -18.81 14.38 -11.73
N SER A 160 -17.87 15.32 -11.58
CA SER A 160 -17.30 16.09 -12.69
C SER A 160 -16.47 15.21 -13.63
N VAL A 161 -15.69 14.25 -13.10
CA VAL A 161 -14.94 13.24 -13.88
C VAL A 161 -15.88 12.30 -14.62
N VAL A 162 -16.91 11.76 -13.94
CA VAL A 162 -17.92 10.87 -14.53
C VAL A 162 -18.66 11.57 -15.66
N ARG A 163 -19.09 12.82 -15.46
CA ARG A 163 -19.76 13.62 -16.49
C ARG A 163 -18.84 13.94 -17.67
N TYR A 164 -17.57 14.23 -17.43
CA TYR A 164 -16.56 14.47 -18.47
C TYR A 164 -16.39 13.24 -19.37
N PHE A 165 -16.18 12.06 -18.79
CA PHE A 165 -16.04 10.82 -19.58
C PHE A 165 -17.34 10.42 -20.28
N LYS A 166 -18.51 10.64 -19.66
CA LYS A 166 -19.81 10.43 -20.31
C LYS A 166 -20.01 11.36 -21.52
N SER A 167 -19.64 12.65 -21.41
CA SER A 167 -19.66 13.60 -22.54
C SER A 167 -18.66 13.22 -23.65
N SER A 168 -17.58 12.53 -23.27
CA SER A 168 -16.57 11.97 -24.18
C SER A 168 -16.95 10.61 -24.78
N GLY A 169 -18.20 10.15 -24.61
CA GLY A 169 -18.71 8.90 -25.21
C GLY A 169 -18.40 7.61 -24.43
N ILE A 170 -17.91 7.69 -23.19
CA ILE A 170 -17.70 6.50 -22.35
C ILE A 170 -19.01 6.05 -21.71
N HIS A 171 -19.38 4.79 -21.95
CA HIS A 171 -20.51 4.11 -21.31
C HIS A 171 -20.19 3.80 -19.83
N MET A 172 -20.56 4.73 -18.95
CA MET A 172 -20.27 4.70 -17.52
C MET A 172 -20.91 3.51 -16.79
N GLU A 173 -21.99 2.95 -17.35
CA GLU A 173 -22.75 1.82 -16.79
C GLU A 173 -21.86 0.58 -16.57
N LYS A 174 -20.78 0.45 -17.36
CA LYS A 174 -19.78 -0.62 -17.24
C LYS A 174 -18.82 -0.45 -16.05
N TYR A 175 -18.87 0.69 -15.37
CA TYR A 175 -17.95 1.12 -14.32
C TYR A 175 -18.64 1.49 -12.99
N ASN A 176 -19.98 1.49 -12.95
CA ASN A 176 -20.81 1.69 -11.75
C ASN A 176 -20.28 0.94 -10.52
N TYR A 177 -20.00 -0.36 -10.67
CA TYR A 177 -19.50 -1.24 -9.60
C TYR A 177 -18.14 -0.82 -8.98
N LEU A 178 -17.43 0.15 -9.57
CA LEU A 178 -16.25 0.77 -8.96
C LEU A 178 -16.65 2.05 -8.24
N ILE A 179 -17.40 2.93 -8.92
CA ILE A 179 -17.82 4.24 -8.44
C ILE A 179 -18.67 4.11 -7.17
N GLU A 180 -19.53 3.09 -7.09
CA GLU A 180 -20.42 2.81 -5.95
C GLU A 180 -19.69 2.40 -4.66
N TYR A 181 -18.44 1.94 -4.73
CA TYR A 181 -17.61 1.60 -3.54
C TYR A 181 -16.57 2.67 -3.19
N ILE A 182 -16.68 3.88 -3.71
CA ILE A 182 -15.78 4.98 -3.32
C ILE A 182 -16.31 5.60 -2.02
N ASP A 183 -15.71 5.25 -0.89
CA ASP A 183 -15.81 6.11 0.29
C ASP A 183 -15.04 7.41 0.01
N THR A 184 -15.77 8.49 -0.21
CA THR A 184 -15.22 9.83 -0.47
C THR A 184 -14.66 10.49 0.79
N ASN A 185 -14.81 9.88 1.97
CA ASN A 185 -14.23 10.34 3.24
C ASN A 185 -12.89 9.64 3.56
N HIS A 186 -12.56 8.55 2.87
CA HIS A 186 -11.33 7.79 3.10
C HIS A 186 -10.09 8.63 2.73
N PRO A 187 -9.04 8.74 3.59
CA PRO A 187 -7.88 9.61 3.33
C PRO A 187 -7.15 9.33 2.01
N PHE A 188 -7.23 8.08 1.52
CA PHE A 188 -6.64 7.62 0.27
C PHE A 188 -7.45 7.97 -1.01
N VAL A 189 -8.64 8.59 -0.89
CA VAL A 189 -9.62 8.75 -2.00
C VAL A 189 -8.99 9.31 -3.28
N TYR A 190 -8.03 10.22 -3.18
CA TYR A 190 -7.38 10.84 -4.33
C TYR A 190 -6.66 9.82 -5.24
N VAL A 191 -6.12 8.72 -4.70
CA VAL A 191 -5.51 7.64 -5.50
C VAL A 191 -6.59 6.81 -6.19
N TYR A 192 -7.73 6.59 -5.54
CA TYR A 192 -8.90 5.97 -6.18
C TYR A 192 -9.37 6.83 -7.38
N VAL A 193 -9.46 8.15 -7.20
CA VAL A 193 -9.82 9.09 -8.27
C VAL A 193 -8.83 9.01 -9.43
N VAL A 194 -7.52 9.00 -9.16
CA VAL A 194 -6.47 8.82 -10.19
C VAL A 194 -6.60 7.46 -10.88
N TYR A 195 -6.88 6.38 -10.15
CA TYR A 195 -7.17 5.06 -10.73
C TYR A 195 -8.36 5.12 -11.70
N ILE A 196 -9.49 5.70 -11.30
CA ILE A 196 -10.68 5.80 -12.16
C ILE A 196 -10.42 6.65 -13.40
N ILE A 197 -9.73 7.78 -13.26
CA ILE A 197 -9.34 8.61 -14.40
C ILE A 197 -8.49 7.79 -15.38
N MET A 198 -7.42 7.13 -14.90
CA MET A 198 -6.55 6.30 -15.73
C MET A 198 -7.29 5.12 -16.37
N LEU A 199 -8.30 4.58 -15.68
CA LEU A 199 -9.11 3.45 -16.15
C LEU A 199 -10.03 3.82 -17.32
N LEU A 200 -10.73 4.95 -17.17
CA LEU A 200 -11.68 5.48 -18.16
C LEU A 200 -10.93 6.05 -19.37
N ASP A 201 -9.81 6.75 -19.15
CA ASP A 201 -8.99 7.35 -20.20
C ASP A 201 -8.37 6.30 -21.14
N ASN A 202 -7.81 5.23 -20.56
CA ASN A 202 -7.28 4.13 -21.35
C ASN A 202 -8.38 3.33 -22.07
N ASN A 203 -9.59 3.27 -21.50
CA ASN A 203 -10.72 2.42 -21.92
C ASN A 203 -10.34 0.93 -22.18
N LYS A 204 -9.21 0.46 -21.62
CA LYS A 204 -8.67 -0.89 -21.84
C LYS A 204 -9.46 -1.91 -21.03
N LEU A 205 -10.16 -2.82 -21.70
CA LEU A 205 -10.73 -4.02 -21.08
C LEU A 205 -9.63 -5.09 -20.98
N TYR A 206 -9.07 -5.26 -19.79
CA TYR A 206 -8.15 -6.36 -19.50
C TYR A 206 -8.94 -7.64 -19.26
N ASN A 207 -8.58 -8.73 -19.95
CA ASN A 207 -9.19 -10.05 -19.75
C ASN A 207 -8.67 -10.69 -18.45
N GLU A 208 -9.29 -10.33 -17.33
CA GLU A 208 -8.96 -10.86 -16.01
C GLU A 208 -9.24 -12.36 -15.91
N ARG A 209 -8.17 -13.16 -15.75
CA ARG A 209 -8.32 -14.57 -15.35
C ARG A 209 -8.81 -14.62 -13.91
N LYS A 210 -10.01 -15.18 -13.70
CA LYS A 210 -10.62 -15.43 -12.38
C LYS A 210 -9.95 -16.60 -11.64
N ILE A 211 -8.65 -16.46 -11.39
CA ILE A 211 -7.92 -17.32 -10.46
C ILE A 211 -8.24 -16.82 -9.06
N VAL A 212 -8.98 -17.63 -8.30
CA VAL A 212 -9.22 -17.44 -6.87
C VAL A 212 -8.66 -18.67 -6.14
N THR A 213 -7.55 -18.49 -5.45
CA THR A 213 -6.87 -19.51 -4.67
C THR A 213 -7.28 -19.44 -3.20
N CYS A 214 -7.27 -20.59 -2.53
CA CYS A 214 -7.38 -20.68 -1.08
C CYS A 214 -6.00 -20.89 -0.43
N ILE A 215 -5.93 -20.59 0.86
CA ILE A 215 -4.81 -20.96 1.73
C ILE A 215 -4.91 -22.47 2.03
N SER A 216 -3.82 -23.18 1.76
CA SER A 216 -3.65 -24.62 2.01
C SER A 216 -3.36 -24.92 3.47
N SER A 217 -3.42 -26.20 3.87
CA SER A 217 -3.08 -26.64 5.23
C SER A 217 -1.64 -26.34 5.64
N VAL A 218 -0.69 -26.34 4.69
CA VAL A 218 0.72 -25.97 4.94
C VAL A 218 0.84 -24.46 5.17
N GLU A 219 0.17 -23.66 4.36
CA GLU A 219 0.15 -22.19 4.52
C GLU A 219 -0.60 -21.77 5.79
N LYS A 220 -1.66 -22.50 6.22
CA LYS A 220 -2.28 -22.28 7.54
C LYS A 220 -1.27 -22.50 8.68
N LYS A 221 -0.60 -23.65 8.71
CA LYS A 221 0.42 -23.96 9.72
C LYS A 221 1.55 -22.92 9.79
N LEU A 222 1.95 -22.36 8.65
CA LEU A 222 2.90 -21.25 8.61
C LEU A 222 2.33 -19.99 9.27
N ILE A 223 1.09 -19.61 8.94
CA ILE A 223 0.39 -18.47 9.55
C ILE A 223 0.21 -18.68 11.07
N ASP A 224 -0.11 -19.90 11.51
CA ASP A 224 -0.25 -20.25 12.92
C ASP A 224 1.09 -20.23 13.67
N SER A 225 2.21 -20.50 12.99
CA SER A 225 3.55 -20.36 13.58
C SER A 225 3.98 -18.90 13.81
N PHE A 226 3.34 -17.92 13.17
CA PHE A 226 3.59 -16.50 13.43
C PHE A 226 2.90 -16.01 14.72
N ASP A 227 1.76 -16.60 15.09
CA ASP A 227 1.03 -16.29 16.33
C ASP A 227 1.64 -17.01 17.55
N ASN A 228 2.31 -18.14 17.35
CA ASN A 228 2.84 -18.94 18.47
C ASN A 228 4.03 -18.22 19.15
N HIS A 229 3.92 -18.03 20.46
CA HIS A 229 4.94 -17.39 21.31
C HIS A 229 5.29 -18.25 22.55
N GLU A 230 4.91 -19.54 22.56
CA GLU A 230 5.21 -20.47 23.65
C GLU A 230 6.67 -20.98 23.53
N GLY A 231 7.57 -20.45 24.37
CA GLY A 231 8.99 -20.80 24.38
C GLY A 231 9.78 -20.13 25.51
N GLU A 232 11.06 -20.52 25.65
CA GLU A 232 11.96 -19.97 26.68
C GLU A 232 12.30 -18.49 26.46
N TYR A 233 11.90 -17.64 27.41
CA TYR A 233 12.36 -16.27 27.69
C TYR A 233 12.39 -15.25 26.52
N ASN A 234 11.88 -14.06 26.81
CA ASN A 234 11.50 -13.07 25.80
C ASN A 234 12.65 -12.55 24.92
N PHE A 235 13.90 -12.59 25.39
CA PHE A 235 15.07 -12.20 24.58
C PHE A 235 15.29 -13.11 23.35
N LYS A 236 15.00 -14.43 23.44
CA LYS A 236 15.13 -15.35 22.29
C LYS A 236 14.09 -15.12 21.18
N ILE A 237 13.04 -14.32 21.45
CA ILE A 237 12.01 -13.96 20.45
C ILE A 237 12.65 -13.17 19.28
N LEU A 238 13.69 -12.37 19.54
CA LEU A 238 14.43 -11.64 18.48
C LEU A 238 15.09 -12.59 17.48
N ASN A 239 15.75 -13.63 17.98
CA ASN A 239 16.48 -14.62 17.17
C ASN A 239 15.50 -15.50 16.35
N ASN A 240 14.38 -15.92 16.96
CA ASN A 240 13.43 -16.85 16.32
C ASN A 240 12.47 -16.21 15.30
N HIS A 241 12.14 -14.92 15.41
CA HIS A 241 11.07 -14.30 14.58
C HIS A 241 11.56 -13.37 13.46
N ARG A 242 12.85 -12.95 13.40
CA ARG A 242 13.36 -12.13 12.28
C ARG A 242 13.64 -12.97 11.03
N LEU A 243 12.58 -13.43 10.36
CA LEU A 243 12.66 -14.33 9.20
C LEU A 243 13.10 -13.65 7.89
N HIS A 244 12.96 -12.33 7.77
CA HIS A 244 13.19 -11.58 6.54
C HIS A 244 13.80 -10.19 6.79
N GLU A 245 14.57 -9.70 5.80
CA GLU A 245 15.20 -8.38 5.82
C GLU A 245 14.20 -7.27 5.45
N VAL A 246 14.39 -6.08 6.04
CA VAL A 246 13.57 -4.90 5.75
C VAL A 246 13.86 -4.36 4.35
N ALA A 247 12.83 -3.95 3.61
CA ALA A 247 12.88 -3.56 2.20
C ALA A 247 13.61 -2.21 1.93
N SER A 248 14.94 -2.24 2.05
CA SER A 248 15.85 -1.09 1.92
C SER A 248 15.70 -0.28 0.63
N ASP A 249 15.70 -0.92 -0.55
CA ASP A 249 15.50 -0.23 -1.85
C ASP A 249 14.16 0.53 -1.89
N PHE A 250 13.10 -0.06 -1.31
CA PHE A 250 11.73 0.48 -1.40
C PHE A 250 11.45 1.63 -0.42
N ILE A 251 12.14 1.69 0.73
CA ILE A 251 12.03 2.79 1.71
C ILE A 251 12.34 4.14 1.05
N SER A 252 13.35 4.20 0.18
CA SER A 252 13.73 5.42 -0.54
C SER A 252 12.61 5.99 -1.41
N ILE A 253 11.80 5.12 -2.04
CA ILE A 253 10.77 5.48 -3.02
C ILE A 253 9.56 6.14 -2.35
N PHE A 254 9.17 5.67 -1.17
CA PHE A 254 8.00 6.17 -0.44
C PHE A 254 8.21 7.57 0.18
N ASN A 255 9.41 8.16 -0.04
CA ASN A 255 9.79 9.54 0.30
C ASN A 255 9.30 9.99 1.68
N LEU A 256 9.69 9.21 2.67
CA LEU A 256 9.40 9.42 4.08
C LEU A 256 10.52 10.25 4.70
N ASP A 257 10.25 10.92 5.82
CA ASP A 257 11.25 11.57 6.70
C ASP A 257 12.18 10.54 7.42
N ILE A 258 12.35 9.37 6.80
CA ILE A 258 13.04 8.17 7.23
C ILE A 258 14.29 7.93 6.34
N GLN A 259 14.55 8.79 5.35
CA GLN A 259 15.78 8.72 4.52
C GLN A 259 17.06 8.91 5.36
N ASP A 260 17.01 9.72 6.43
CA ASP A 260 18.11 9.89 7.40
C ASP A 260 18.05 8.88 8.56
N VAL A 261 17.05 8.00 8.61
CA VAL A 261 16.80 7.13 9.76
C VAL A 261 17.59 5.83 9.65
N ASN A 262 18.45 5.62 10.63
CA ASN A 262 19.27 4.42 10.77
C ASN A 262 18.40 3.20 11.15
N ILE A 263 17.99 2.42 10.13
CA ILE A 263 17.12 1.22 10.27
C ILE A 263 17.66 0.25 11.34
N LEU A 264 18.99 0.13 11.47
CA LEU A 264 19.60 -0.72 12.49
C LEU A 264 19.33 -0.18 13.89
N GLU A 265 19.54 1.12 14.11
CA GLU A 265 19.31 1.79 15.39
C GLU A 265 17.83 1.81 15.78
N GLU A 266 16.91 2.02 14.84
CA GLU A 266 15.47 1.93 15.13
C GLU A 266 15.03 0.52 15.49
N THR A 267 15.59 -0.50 14.83
CA THR A 267 15.27 -1.91 15.11
C THR A 267 16.16 -2.54 16.19
N ARG A 268 17.12 -1.81 16.77
CA ARG A 268 18.04 -2.31 17.82
C ARG A 268 17.92 -1.54 19.12
N ASN A 269 18.02 -0.21 19.08
CA ASN A 269 18.06 0.64 20.26
C ASN A 269 16.64 1.17 20.57
N ASN A 270 15.94 1.71 19.56
CA ASN A 270 14.65 2.38 19.76
C ASN A 270 13.45 1.43 19.71
N TRP A 271 13.67 0.12 19.49
CA TRP A 271 12.60 -0.86 19.27
C TRP A 271 11.55 -0.88 20.41
N LYS A 272 11.97 -0.70 21.68
CA LYS A 272 11.05 -0.59 22.83
C LYS A 272 10.12 0.64 22.71
N ALA A 273 10.58 1.76 22.15
CA ALA A 273 9.73 2.93 21.90
C ALA A 273 8.69 2.66 20.78
N HIS A 274 9.07 1.92 19.73
CA HIS A 274 8.15 1.53 18.66
C HIS A 274 7.08 0.54 19.14
N ILE A 275 7.47 -0.45 19.94
CA ILE A 275 6.56 -1.52 20.36
C ILE A 275 5.62 -1.14 21.50
N THR A 276 6.02 -0.30 22.47
CA THR A 276 5.14 0.14 23.57
C THR A 276 3.88 0.87 23.07
N ASN A 277 3.93 1.46 21.87
CA ASN A 277 2.81 2.18 21.26
C ASN A 277 1.87 1.28 20.41
N THR A 278 2.09 -0.04 20.32
CA THR A 278 1.22 -0.92 19.52
C THR A 278 0.01 -1.45 20.32
N PRO A 279 -1.15 -1.71 19.68
CA PRO A 279 -2.34 -2.23 20.37
C PRO A 279 -2.10 -3.52 21.16
N PHE A 280 -1.12 -4.35 20.77
CA PHE A 280 -0.75 -5.56 21.50
C PHE A 280 -0.07 -5.27 22.84
N TRP A 281 0.97 -4.44 22.86
CA TRP A 281 1.76 -4.20 24.08
C TRP A 281 1.20 -3.05 24.95
N LEU A 282 0.34 -2.16 24.44
CA LEU A 282 -0.31 -1.09 25.21
C LEU A 282 -1.07 -1.57 26.48
N ASN A 283 -1.50 -2.84 26.48
CA ASN A 283 -2.20 -3.48 27.61
C ASN A 283 -1.31 -4.44 28.41
N LYS A 284 0.02 -4.37 28.24
CA LYS A 284 1.02 -5.23 28.92
C LYS A 284 2.06 -4.38 29.65
N ASN A 285 2.44 -4.81 30.84
CA ASN A 285 3.43 -4.10 31.64
C ASN A 285 4.85 -4.31 31.07
N THR A 286 5.33 -3.40 30.21
CA THR A 286 6.58 -3.59 29.43
C THR A 286 7.87 -3.60 30.26
N ASP A 287 7.77 -3.42 31.57
CA ASP A 287 8.91 -3.36 32.50
C ASP A 287 9.07 -4.64 33.34
N GLU A 288 8.13 -5.59 33.22
CA GLU A 288 8.31 -7.00 33.66
C GLU A 288 9.12 -7.84 32.64
N TYR A 289 9.38 -7.28 31.46
CA TYR A 289 10.05 -7.95 30.35
C TYR A 289 11.52 -7.57 30.28
N ASP A 290 12.36 -8.34 30.99
CA ASP A 290 13.81 -8.23 30.83
C ASP A 290 14.25 -8.82 29.49
N LEU A 291 15.02 -8.05 28.73
CA LEU A 291 15.15 -8.13 27.27
C LEU A 291 16.57 -7.75 26.82
N GLU A 292 17.57 -8.40 27.42
CA GLU A 292 18.98 -8.23 27.02
C GLU A 292 19.24 -8.67 25.57
N TYR A 293 20.22 -8.03 24.93
CA TYR A 293 20.62 -8.29 23.55
C TYR A 293 21.69 -9.38 23.44
N ASP A 294 21.56 -10.27 22.45
CA ASP A 294 22.51 -11.36 22.19
C ASP A 294 23.37 -11.11 20.92
N GLU A 295 24.61 -11.63 20.91
CA GLU A 295 25.56 -11.46 19.79
C GLU A 295 25.06 -12.03 18.45
N GLN A 296 24.20 -13.05 18.44
CA GLN A 296 23.67 -13.63 17.21
C GLN A 296 22.68 -12.67 16.52
N THR A 297 21.94 -11.87 17.29
CA THR A 297 21.06 -10.81 16.76
C THR A 297 21.87 -9.74 16.01
N LEU A 298 23.11 -9.43 16.44
CA LEU A 298 24.04 -8.56 15.71
C LEU A 298 24.34 -9.11 14.29
N ARG A 299 24.54 -10.43 14.17
CA ARG A 299 24.98 -11.07 12.92
C ARG A 299 23.93 -11.06 11.81
N CYS A 300 22.64 -11.12 12.16
CA CYS A 300 21.55 -10.88 11.19
C CYS A 300 21.40 -9.39 10.83
N GLN A 301 21.77 -8.49 11.76
CA GLN A 301 21.77 -7.05 11.53
C GLN A 301 22.96 -6.59 10.67
N GLU A 302 24.11 -7.27 10.73
CA GLU A 302 25.27 -7.04 9.84
C GLU A 302 24.97 -7.31 8.37
N LEU A 303 24.09 -8.28 8.06
CA LEU A 303 23.56 -8.51 6.72
C LEU A 303 22.59 -7.39 6.28
N SER A 304 21.85 -6.83 7.24
CA SER A 304 20.90 -5.73 7.04
C SER A 304 21.57 -4.34 6.96
N VAL A 305 22.91 -4.25 6.86
CA VAL A 305 23.65 -2.97 6.84
C VAL A 305 23.33 -2.18 5.57
N PHE A 306 22.43 -1.21 5.72
CA PHE A 306 22.10 -0.26 4.68
C PHE A 306 23.27 0.68 4.41
N LYS A 307 23.91 0.50 3.25
CA LYS A 307 24.49 1.65 2.54
C LYS A 307 23.37 2.29 1.73
N ALA A 308 22.96 3.49 2.16
CA ALA A 308 22.13 4.37 1.35
C ALA A 308 22.87 4.68 0.04
N ASN A 309 22.53 3.93 -1.01
CA ASN A 309 22.91 4.28 -2.37
C ASN A 309 21.85 5.23 -2.88
N ASP A 310 22.25 6.39 -3.44
CA ASP A 310 21.39 7.36 -4.11
C ASP A 310 20.84 6.84 -5.46
N LYS A 311 20.21 5.67 -5.42
CA LYS A 311 19.44 5.09 -6.52
C LYS A 311 18.23 6.00 -6.75
N LYS A 312 18.31 6.82 -7.80
CA LYS A 312 17.17 7.62 -8.28
C LYS A 312 15.94 6.73 -8.43
N THR A 313 14.77 7.24 -8.03
CA THR A 313 13.49 6.54 -8.07
C THR A 313 13.23 5.83 -9.40
N ASP A 314 13.59 6.47 -10.52
CA ASP A 314 13.53 5.88 -11.87
C ASP A 314 14.23 4.53 -11.94
N VAL A 315 15.50 4.44 -11.51
CA VAL A 315 16.34 3.23 -11.58
C VAL A 315 15.72 2.08 -10.79
N ILE A 316 15.07 2.38 -9.66
CA ILE A 316 14.41 1.37 -8.85
C ILE A 316 13.10 0.93 -9.53
N LEU A 317 12.32 1.86 -10.08
CA LEU A 317 11.11 1.53 -10.86
C LEU A 317 11.42 0.75 -12.14
N GLU A 318 12.58 0.96 -12.78
CA GLU A 318 13.01 0.20 -13.96
C GLU A 318 13.34 -1.27 -13.64
N ARG A 319 13.71 -1.61 -12.39
CA ARG A 319 13.89 -3.00 -11.94
C ARG A 319 12.59 -3.81 -11.97
N TYR A 320 11.44 -3.15 -12.05
CA TYR A 320 10.10 -3.75 -11.99
C TYR A 320 9.25 -3.51 -13.26
N LYS A 321 9.89 -3.20 -14.40
CA LYS A 321 9.25 -3.13 -15.73
C LYS A 321 9.18 -4.50 -16.40
#